data_AF-A0A3D5D1D8-F1
#
_entry.id   AF-A0A3D5D1D8-F1
#
_cell.length_a   1.000
_cell.length_b   1.000
_cell.length_c   1.000
_cell.angle_alpha   90.00
_cell.angle_beta   90.00
_cell.angle_gamma   90.00
#
_symmetry.space_group_name_H-M   'P 1'
#
loop_
_entity.id
_entity.type
_entity.pdbx_description
1 polymer ?
#
loop_
_entity_poly.entity_id
_entity_poly.type
_entity_poly.pdbx_seq_one_letter_code
_entity_poly.pdbx_strand_id
1 'polypeptide(L)' 'MTSVSIATQLAEWRDHALTLENEVKKVVVGQDKAIRAINIAIFARGHVLLEG' A
#
# COMPACT_ATOMS: atom_id res chain seq x y z
N MET A 1 -12.70 -27.30 1.86
CA MET A 1 -12.27 -25.91 1.58
C MET A 1 -11.85 -25.30 2.90
N THR A 2 -10.56 -25.06 3.09
CA THR A 2 -10.01 -24.48 4.33
C THR A 2 -10.46 -23.03 4.44
N SER A 3 -11.15 -22.68 5.52
CA SER A 3 -11.52 -21.30 5.81
C SER A 3 -10.26 -20.52 6.19
N VAL A 4 -9.69 -19.79 5.24
CA VAL A 4 -8.59 -18.84 5.53
C VAL A 4 -9.12 -17.80 6.50
N SER A 5 -8.35 -17.54 7.57
CA SER A 5 -8.76 -16.54 8.57
C SER A 5 -8.71 -15.13 7.97
N ILE A 6 -9.60 -14.25 8.42
CA ILE A 6 -9.59 -12.83 8.01
C ILE A 6 -8.24 -12.19 8.32
N ALA A 7 -7.63 -12.53 9.45
CA ALA A 7 -6.31 -12.01 9.84
C ALA A 7 -5.21 -12.39 8.83
N THR A 8 -5.25 -13.63 8.32
CA THR A 8 -4.32 -14.09 7.28
C THR A 8 -4.51 -13.30 5.99
N GLN A 9 -5.76 -13.11 5.55
CA GLN A 9 -6.04 -12.32 4.35
C GLN A 9 -5.57 -10.87 4.50
N LEU A 10 -5.81 -10.23 5.65
CA LEU A 10 -5.35 -8.87 5.91
C LEU A 10 -3.82 -8.75 5.91
N ALA A 11 -3.11 -9.77 6.40
CA ALA A 11 -1.66 -9.82 6.36
C ALA A 11 -1.14 -9.93 4.92
N GLU A 12 -1.73 -10.80 4.10
CA GLU A 12 -1.38 -10.94 2.66
C GLU A 12 -1.57 -9.62 1.91
N TRP A 13 -2.71 -8.95 2.12
CA TRP A 13 -2.98 -7.64 1.51
C TRP A 13 -1.99 -6.56 1.95
N ARG A 14 -1.55 -6.60 3.22
CA ARG A 14 -0.51 -5.71 3.71
C ARG A 14 0.81 -5.94 3.00
N ASP A 15 1.20 -7.20 2.79
CA ASP A 15 2.45 -7.53 2.11
C ASP A 15 2.43 -7.10 0.64
N HIS A 16 1.29 -7.25 -0.04
CA HIS A 16 1.10 -6.70 -1.38
C HIS A 16 1.24 -5.17 -1.41
N ALA A 17 0.66 -4.46 -0.44
CA ALA A 17 0.81 -3.01 -0.33
C ALA A 17 2.27 -2.59 -0.11
N LEU A 18 2.99 -3.26 0.77
CA LEU A 18 4.40 -2.97 1.03
C LEU A 18 5.29 -3.27 -0.19
N THR A 19 4.98 -4.34 -0.92
CA THR A 19 5.67 -4.69 -2.16
C THR A 19 5.51 -3.59 -3.20
N LEU A 20 4.27 -3.11 -3.41
CA LEU A 20 4.00 -2.00 -4.32
C LEU A 20 4.77 -0.73 -3.92
N GLU A 21 4.76 -0.39 -2.63
CA GLU A 21 5.48 0.78 -2.10
C GLU A 21 6.98 0.71 -2.42
N ASN A 22 7.60 -0.44 -2.20
CA ASN A 22 9.02 -0.65 -2.42
C ASN A 22 9.40 -0.56 -3.90
N GLU A 23 8.58 -1.10 -4.80
CA GLU A 23 8.83 -0.98 -6.25
C GLU A 23 8.75 0.47 -6.73
N VAL A 24 7.80 1.26 -6.22
CA VAL A 24 7.68 2.68 -6.57
C VAL A 24 8.88 3.49 -6.05
N LYS A 25 9.34 3.20 -4.85
CA LYS A 25 10.52 3.86 -4.24
C LYS A 25 11.83 3.66 -5.01
N LYS A 26 11.92 2.62 -5.86
CA LYS A 26 13.09 2.42 -6.74
C LYS A 26 13.19 3.47 -7.84
N VAL A 27 12.06 4.05 -8.25
CA VAL A 27 11.99 5.00 -9.37
C VAL A 27 11.80 6.43 -8.88
N VAL A 28 11.02 6.63 -7.81
CA VAL A 28 10.72 7.96 -7.25
C VAL A 28 11.55 8.20 -5.99
N VAL A 29 12.48 9.16 -6.08
CA VAL A 29 13.41 9.50 -4.99
C VAL A 29 12.89 10.69 -4.18
N GLY A 30 12.99 10.63 -2.85
CA GLY A 30 12.72 11.75 -1.95
C GLY A 30 11.24 11.99 -1.61
N GLN A 31 10.33 11.12 -2.07
CA GLN A 31 8.87 11.29 -1.91
C GLN A 31 8.21 10.19 -1.06
N ASP A 32 8.91 9.64 -0.07
CA ASP A 32 8.45 8.49 0.74
C ASP A 32 7.06 8.70 1.35
N LYS A 33 6.78 9.91 1.86
CA LYS A 33 5.50 10.24 2.49
C LYS A 33 4.34 10.24 1.49
N ALA A 34 4.55 10.80 0.30
CA ALA A 34 3.54 10.83 -0.75
C ALA A 34 3.27 9.41 -1.28
N ILE A 35 4.32 8.64 -1.54
CA ILE A 35 4.22 7.23 -1.97
C ILE A 35 3.42 6.42 -0.94
N ARG A 36 3.72 6.59 0.35
CA ARG A 36 2.99 5.92 1.44
C ARG A 36 1.51 6.30 1.47
N ALA A 37 1.19 7.60 1.35
CA ALA A 37 -0.19 8.08 1.40
C ALA A 37 -1.03 7.56 0.21
N ILE A 38 -0.46 7.56 -0.99
CA ILE A 38 -1.09 7.00 -2.19
C ILE A 38 -1.33 5.50 -2.02
N ASN A 39 -0.32 4.78 -1.53
CA ASN A 39 -0.41 3.33 -1.32
C ASN A 39 -1.54 2.98 -0.33
N ILE A 40 -1.63 3.72 0.79
CA ILE A 40 -2.73 3.54 1.75
C ILE A 40 -4.09 3.83 1.09
N ALA A 41 -4.21 4.91 0.32
CA ALA A 41 -5.47 5.26 -0.36
C ALA A 41 -5.94 4.14 -1.31
N ILE A 42 -5.02 3.51 -2.06
CA ILE A 42 -5.35 2.40 -2.95
C ILE A 42 -5.93 1.21 -2.18
N PHE A 43 -5.23 0.72 -1.15
CA PHE A 43 -5.62 -0.51 -0.44
C PHE A 43 -6.77 -0.30 0.56
N ALA A 44 -6.95 0.91 1.09
CA ALA A 44 -8.04 1.24 2.01
C ALA A 44 -9.29 1.80 1.30
N ARG A 45 -9.26 1.95 -0.03
CA ARG A 45 -10.27 2.68 -0.82
C ARG A 45 -10.48 4.11 -0.32
N GLY A 46 -9.40 4.77 0.05
CA GLY A 46 -9.36 6.16 0.49
C GLY A 46 -9.10 7.11 -0.68
N HIS A 47 -8.99 8.40 -0.34
CA HIS A 47 -8.63 9.46 -1.27
C HIS A 47 -7.41 10.19 -0.71
N VAL A 48 -6.51 10.60 -1.59
CA VAL A 48 -5.33 11.41 -1.23
C VAL A 48 -5.30 12.64 -2.11
N LEU A 49 -5.02 13.79 -1.51
CA LEU A 49 -4.75 15.03 -2.23
C LEU A 49 -3.24 15.28 -2.17
N LEU A 50 -2.64 15.55 -3.33
CA LEU A 50 -1.26 15.98 -3.45
C LEU A 50 -1.27 17.46 -3.83
N GLU A 51 -0.65 18.28 -2.98
CA GLU A 51 -0.45 19.71 -3.22
C GLU A 51 1.05 19.94 -3.39
N GLY A 52 1.41 20.79 -4.36
CA GLY A 52 2.78 21.12 -4.72
C GLY A 52 3.17 22.50 -4.22
#